data_AF-A0A915P8M5-F1
#
_entry.id   AF-A0A915P8M5-F1
#
_cell.length_a   1.000
_cell.length_b   1.000
_cell.length_c   1.000
_cell.angle_alpha   90.00
_cell.angle_beta   90.00
_cell.angle_gamma   90.00
#
_symmetry.space_group_name_H-M   'P 1'
#
loop_
_entity.id
_entity.type
_entity.pdbx_description
1 polymer ?
#
loop_
_entity_poly.entity_id
_entity_poly.type
_entity_poly.pdbx_seq_one_letter_code
_entity_poly.pdbx_strand_id
1 'polypeptide(L)'
;MSIFLTSALLIISLIAMTEGAGDRSASTSTGCTTYFGMLDHADTKENNKRKTFKPNDKTKSNTLQVIGGTKFSNTSVALVVGNEVLCMAKTGGSGDCGMRYDALTGSMKFIISDNIIVEVPFEGVFFFTDNKCVIQLVGYDIKTNITLLKINDVDFKIVPTDKKISPKACTMKM
;
A
#
# COMPACT_ATOMS: atom_id res chain seq x y z
N MET A 1 -63.41 39.01 -36.44
CA MET A 1 -62.08 38.72 -37.02
C MET A 1 -62.07 37.27 -37.47
N SER A 2 -61.41 37.01 -38.59
CA SER A 2 -61.53 35.87 -39.50
C SER A 2 -61.30 34.47 -38.91
N ILE A 3 -62.12 33.48 -39.30
CA ILE A 3 -61.90 32.40 -40.30
C ILE A 3 -60.74 31.42 -39.95
N PHE A 4 -61.05 30.12 -39.76
CA PHE A 4 -60.66 28.98 -40.62
C PHE A 4 -60.73 27.64 -39.87
N LEU A 5 -61.66 26.78 -40.29
CA LEU A 5 -61.53 25.32 -40.25
C LEU A 5 -60.65 24.91 -41.43
N THR A 6 -59.59 24.16 -41.19
CA THR A 6 -59.03 23.23 -42.19
C THR A 6 -58.29 22.08 -41.50
N SER A 7 -58.77 20.88 -41.79
CA SER A 7 -58.17 19.56 -41.59
C SER A 7 -56.73 19.47 -42.09
N ALA A 8 -55.91 18.62 -41.44
CA ALA A 8 -55.14 17.57 -42.11
C ALA A 8 -54.32 16.77 -41.09
N LEU A 9 -54.52 15.45 -41.10
CA LEU A 9 -53.61 14.43 -40.57
C LEU A 9 -52.18 14.66 -41.07
N LEU A 10 -51.17 14.28 -40.29
CA LEU A 10 -50.26 13.21 -40.71
C LEU A 10 -49.35 12.72 -39.57
N ILE A 11 -49.43 11.40 -39.39
CA ILE A 11 -48.46 10.52 -38.71
C ILE A 11 -47.06 10.76 -39.31
N ILE A 12 -45.99 10.67 -38.50
CA ILE A 12 -44.73 9.93 -38.80
C ILE A 12 -43.66 10.22 -37.72
N SER A 13 -43.25 9.14 -37.08
CA SER A 13 -41.89 8.79 -36.58
C SER A 13 -41.24 9.46 -35.36
N LEU A 14 -41.03 8.60 -34.35
CA LEU A 14 -39.77 8.37 -33.61
C LEU A 14 -38.73 9.50 -33.64
N ILE A 15 -38.55 10.19 -32.51
CA ILE A 15 -37.28 10.87 -32.20
C ILE A 15 -36.89 10.66 -30.73
N ALA A 16 -35.70 10.06 -30.61
CA ALA A 16 -34.68 10.19 -29.57
C ALA A 16 -35.06 10.04 -28.08
N MET A 17 -34.58 8.94 -27.50
CA MET A 17 -34.11 8.95 -26.12
C MET A 17 -32.86 9.83 -26.04
N THR A 18 -32.95 11.02 -25.46
CA THR A 18 -31.81 11.69 -24.82
C THR A 18 -32.33 12.64 -23.74
N GLU A 19 -31.76 12.43 -22.56
CA GLU A 19 -31.39 13.46 -21.58
C GLU A 19 -32.51 13.99 -20.66
N GLY A 20 -32.81 13.16 -19.65
CA GLY A 20 -33.33 13.62 -18.36
C GLY A 20 -32.22 13.54 -17.32
N ALA A 21 -31.70 14.71 -16.95
CA ALA A 21 -30.69 14.93 -15.93
C ALA A 21 -31.00 14.18 -14.62
N GLY A 22 -30.04 13.35 -14.21
CA GLY A 22 -29.92 12.87 -12.85
C GLY A 22 -28.45 12.90 -12.51
N ASP A 23 -28.00 13.98 -11.87
CA ASP A 23 -26.70 14.11 -11.23
C ASP A 23 -26.54 13.00 -10.19
N ARG A 24 -26.18 11.80 -10.68
CA ARG A 24 -25.51 10.81 -9.86
C ARG A 24 -24.06 11.23 -9.85
N SER A 25 -23.69 12.01 -8.83
CA SER A 25 -22.32 12.12 -8.38
C SER A 25 -21.82 10.70 -8.10
N ALA A 26 -21.26 10.07 -9.13
CA ALA A 26 -20.52 8.84 -9.00
C ALA A 26 -19.28 9.22 -8.21
N SER A 27 -19.32 9.01 -6.89
CA SER A 27 -18.13 9.00 -6.06
C SER A 27 -17.16 8.02 -6.72
N THR A 28 -16.16 8.55 -7.43
CA THR A 28 -15.07 7.80 -8.02
C THR A 28 -14.22 7.27 -6.88
N SER A 29 -14.64 6.12 -6.34
CA SER A 29 -13.77 5.26 -5.54
C SER A 29 -12.52 5.02 -6.38
N THR A 30 -11.45 5.74 -6.06
CA THR A 30 -10.17 5.53 -6.71
C THR A 30 -9.68 4.19 -6.19
N GLY A 31 -9.75 3.14 -7.01
CA GLY A 31 -9.47 1.78 -6.57
C GLY A 31 -8.08 1.63 -5.95
N CYS A 32 -7.90 0.67 -5.03
CA CYS A 32 -6.60 0.33 -4.47
C CYS A 32 -5.72 -0.34 -5.52
N THR A 33 -4.58 0.27 -5.82
CA THR A 33 -3.52 -0.31 -6.65
C THR A 33 -2.47 -0.93 -5.74
N THR A 34 -2.28 -2.24 -5.87
CA THR A 34 -1.20 -2.98 -5.22
C THR A 34 -0.07 -3.18 -6.21
N TYR A 35 1.11 -2.64 -5.91
CA TYR A 35 2.35 -2.93 -6.61
C TYR A 35 3.06 -4.06 -5.87
N PHE A 36 3.24 -5.20 -6.52
CA PHE A 36 4.11 -6.24 -6.00
C PHE A 36 5.55 -5.82 -6.25
N GLY A 37 6.42 -6.01 -5.28
CA GLY A 37 7.83 -5.66 -5.43
C GLY A 37 8.76 -6.68 -4.80
N MET A 38 10.03 -6.59 -5.18
CA MET A 38 11.11 -7.37 -4.59
C MET A 38 12.04 -6.45 -3.81
N LEU A 39 12.46 -6.90 -2.62
CA LEU A 39 13.56 -6.26 -1.89
C LEU A 39 14.86 -6.59 -2.60
N ASP A 40 15.51 -5.55 -3.12
CA ASP A 40 16.87 -5.63 -3.66
C ASP A 40 17.80 -4.84 -2.72
N HIS A 41 19.00 -5.35 -2.51
CA HIS A 41 20.00 -4.62 -1.75
C HIS A 41 20.36 -3.35 -2.55
N ALA A 42 20.32 -2.20 -1.88
CA ALA A 42 20.90 -1.01 -2.47
C ALA A 42 22.42 -1.17 -2.38
N ASP A 43 23.01 -1.69 -3.46
CA ASP A 43 24.39 -2.14 -3.55
C ASP A 43 25.38 -1.08 -3.04
N THR A 44 25.84 -1.26 -1.79
CA THR A 44 26.96 -0.50 -1.23
C THR A 44 27.83 -1.45 -0.42
N LYS A 45 29.16 -1.32 -0.55
CA LYS A 45 30.15 -2.03 0.27
C LYS A 45 29.96 -1.78 1.79
N GLU A 46 29.15 -0.80 2.18
CA GLU A 46 28.81 -0.48 3.57
C GLU A 46 27.73 -1.38 4.20
N ASN A 47 26.79 -1.92 3.41
CA ASN A 47 25.72 -2.78 3.92
C ASN A 47 26.25 -4.05 4.62
N ASN A 48 27.40 -4.55 4.19
CA ASN A 48 28.08 -5.69 4.81
C ASN A 48 28.74 -5.36 6.16
N LYS A 49 29.00 -4.07 6.46
CA LYS A 49 29.69 -3.62 7.67
C LYS A 49 28.75 -3.19 8.80
N ARG A 50 27.47 -2.88 8.51
CA ARG A 50 26.50 -2.35 9.48
C ARG A 50 25.66 -3.40 10.22
N LYS A 51 25.90 -4.70 9.99
CA LYS A 51 25.20 -5.78 10.71
C LYS A 51 25.70 -5.91 12.16
N THR A 52 25.21 -5.08 13.07
CA THR A 52 25.28 -5.44 14.49
C THR A 52 24.04 -6.26 14.83
N PHE A 53 24.03 -7.53 14.41
CA PHE A 53 22.97 -8.45 14.84
C PHE A 53 23.06 -8.62 16.36
N LYS A 54 21.97 -8.30 17.04
CA LYS A 54 21.78 -8.55 18.46
C LYS A 54 20.66 -9.58 18.61
N PRO A 55 20.92 -10.71 19.30
CA PRO A 55 19.87 -11.69 19.56
C PRO A 55 18.67 -11.06 20.28
N ASN A 56 17.47 -11.53 19.98
CA ASN A 56 16.25 -11.12 20.67
C ASN A 56 16.20 -11.70 22.09
N ASP A 57 15.73 -10.90 23.05
CA ASP A 57 15.40 -11.36 24.39
C ASP A 57 14.12 -12.19 24.34
N LYS A 58 14.20 -13.44 24.83
CA LYS A 58 13.08 -14.39 24.80
C LYS A 58 11.93 -14.07 25.74
N THR A 59 12.10 -13.06 26.60
CA THR A 59 11.10 -12.63 27.58
C THR A 59 10.35 -11.38 27.15
N LYS A 60 10.71 -10.78 26.01
CA LYS A 60 10.17 -9.51 25.54
C LYS A 60 9.46 -9.66 24.20
N SER A 61 8.45 -8.84 24.00
CA SER A 61 7.75 -8.76 22.72
C SER A 61 8.61 -8.06 21.68
N ASN A 62 8.44 -8.47 20.42
CA ASN A 62 9.06 -7.78 19.31
C ASN A 62 8.22 -6.60 18.83
N THR A 63 8.89 -5.57 18.33
CA THR A 63 8.21 -4.38 17.81
C THR A 63 8.61 -4.08 16.37
N LEU A 64 7.64 -3.68 15.57
CA LEU A 64 7.85 -3.05 14.28
C LEU A 64 7.82 -1.53 14.48
N GLN A 65 8.90 -0.83 14.11
CA GLN A 65 8.97 0.62 14.14
C GLN A 65 9.09 1.16 12.72
N VAL A 66 8.32 2.19 12.40
CA VAL A 66 8.38 2.85 11.08
C VAL A 66 8.81 4.30 11.26
N ILE A 67 9.87 4.66 10.58
CA ILE A 67 10.45 6.01 10.56
C ILE A 67 10.38 6.53 9.12
N GLY A 68 10.13 7.82 8.95
CA GLY A 68 10.07 8.44 7.64
C GLY A 68 9.92 9.95 7.75
N GLY A 69 10.38 10.67 6.73
CA GLY A 69 10.19 12.12 6.64
C GLY A 69 8.72 12.50 6.41
N THR A 70 8.44 13.81 6.35
CA THR A 70 7.08 14.36 6.13
C THR A 70 6.36 13.77 4.91
N LYS A 71 7.10 13.41 3.85
CA LYS A 71 6.55 12.74 2.66
C LYS A 71 5.84 11.42 2.97
N PHE A 72 6.22 10.74 4.05
CA PHE A 72 5.69 9.44 4.46
C PHE A 72 4.78 9.54 5.69
N SER A 73 4.32 10.73 6.08
CA SER A 73 3.58 10.92 7.35
C SER A 73 2.31 10.06 7.46
N ASN A 74 1.68 9.76 6.33
CA ASN A 74 0.47 8.95 6.26
C ASN A 74 0.73 7.49 5.90
N THR A 75 2.01 7.10 5.79
CA THR A 75 2.38 5.73 5.43
C THR A 75 2.25 4.80 6.62
N SER A 76 1.73 3.60 6.37
CA SER A 76 1.72 2.51 7.33
C SER A 76 2.46 1.31 6.76
N VAL A 77 3.17 0.58 7.59
CA VAL A 77 3.80 -0.69 7.21
C VAL A 77 3.23 -1.79 8.07
N ALA A 78 2.75 -2.85 7.40
CA ALA A 78 2.23 -4.05 8.04
C ALA A 78 3.14 -5.23 7.73
N LEU A 79 3.44 -6.02 8.76
CA LEU A 79 4.07 -7.32 8.64
C LEU A 79 2.98 -8.38 8.61
N VAL A 80 2.86 -9.10 7.50
CA VAL A 80 1.86 -10.14 7.28
C VAL A 80 2.57 -11.49 7.26
N VAL A 81 2.09 -12.44 8.07
CA VAL A 81 2.64 -13.80 8.16
C VAL A 81 1.52 -14.77 7.82
N GLY A 82 1.73 -15.62 6.81
CA GLY A 82 0.65 -16.37 6.19
C GLY A 82 -0.45 -15.43 5.68
N ASN A 83 -1.65 -15.53 6.24
CA ASN A 83 -2.81 -14.71 5.86
C ASN A 83 -3.19 -13.65 6.92
N GLU A 84 -2.39 -13.50 7.98
CA GLU A 84 -2.72 -12.65 9.13
C GLU A 84 -1.76 -11.46 9.25
N VAL A 85 -2.31 -10.31 9.61
CA VAL A 85 -1.51 -9.12 9.95
C VAL A 85 -0.91 -9.35 11.33
N LEU A 86 0.37 -9.68 11.39
CA LEU A 86 1.06 -9.90 12.65
C LEU A 86 1.16 -8.60 13.46
N CYS A 87 1.52 -7.52 12.80
CA CYS A 87 1.57 -6.18 13.38
C CYS A 87 1.59 -5.11 12.28
N MET A 88 1.24 -3.88 12.65
CA MET A 88 1.31 -2.72 11.77
C MET A 88 1.72 -1.49 12.56
N ALA A 89 2.51 -0.64 11.93
CA ALA A 89 2.93 0.65 12.49
C ALA A 89 2.76 1.75 11.45
N LYS A 90 2.34 2.93 11.91
CA LYS A 90 2.36 4.16 11.11
C LYS A 90 3.74 4.81 11.20
N THR A 91 4.09 5.61 10.21
CA THR A 91 5.29 6.47 10.28
C THR A 91 5.29 7.30 11.56
N GLY A 92 6.41 7.26 12.29
CA GLY A 92 6.58 7.90 13.59
C GLY A 92 6.09 7.06 14.78
N GLY A 93 5.57 5.85 14.54
CA GLY A 93 5.05 4.96 15.56
C GLY A 93 5.69 3.57 15.58
N SER A 94 5.19 2.75 16.50
CA SER A 94 5.55 1.34 16.65
C SER A 94 4.32 0.47 16.82
N GLY A 95 4.38 -0.76 16.32
CA GLY A 95 3.37 -1.81 16.51
C GLY A 95 3.98 -3.01 17.23
N ASP A 96 3.23 -3.59 18.16
CA ASP A 96 3.60 -4.82 18.85
C ASP A 96 3.37 -6.04 17.94
N CYS A 97 4.40 -6.86 17.75
CA CYS A 97 4.39 -8.05 16.91
C CYS A 97 4.37 -9.35 17.72
N GLY A 98 4.24 -9.25 19.04
CA GLY A 98 4.28 -10.39 19.94
C GLY A 98 5.67 -11.00 20.08
N MET A 99 5.74 -12.07 20.89
CA MET A 99 6.95 -12.87 21.02
C MET A 99 7.15 -13.74 19.77
N ARG A 100 8.19 -13.43 18.98
CA ARG A 100 8.54 -14.18 17.76
C ARG A 100 10.05 -14.42 17.69
N TYR A 101 10.45 -15.67 17.59
CA TYR A 101 11.87 -16.06 17.56
C TYR A 101 12.24 -16.84 16.30
N ASP A 102 11.24 -17.26 15.54
CA ASP A 102 11.40 -18.05 14.34
C ASP A 102 11.57 -17.13 13.13
N ALA A 103 12.20 -17.70 12.09
CA ALA A 103 12.23 -17.08 10.78
C ALA A 103 10.79 -16.95 10.25
N LEU A 104 10.46 -15.80 9.66
CA LEU A 104 9.12 -15.52 9.17
C LEU A 104 9.02 -15.70 7.67
N THR A 105 7.86 -16.18 7.21
CA THR A 105 7.47 -16.26 5.80
C THR A 105 6.13 -15.57 5.61
N GLY A 106 6.01 -14.70 4.61
CA GLY A 106 4.83 -13.85 4.43
C GLY A 106 5.11 -12.66 3.51
N SER A 107 4.50 -11.51 3.80
CA SER A 107 4.72 -10.28 3.05
C SER A 107 4.73 -9.03 3.91
N MET A 108 5.48 -8.02 3.46
CA MET A 108 5.49 -6.69 4.04
C MET A 108 4.65 -5.77 3.16
N LYS A 109 3.66 -5.11 3.73
CA LYS A 109 2.73 -4.24 3.00
C LYS A 109 2.95 -2.80 3.42
N PHE A 110 3.36 -1.96 2.48
CA PHE A 110 3.54 -0.53 2.64
C PHE A 110 2.30 0.17 2.07
N ILE A 111 1.44 0.66 2.96
CA ILE A 111 0.27 1.47 2.60
C ILE A 111 0.77 2.91 2.45
N ILE A 112 1.16 3.29 1.23
CA ILE A 112 1.74 4.60 0.94
C ILE A 112 0.68 5.69 0.95
N SER A 113 -0.54 5.35 0.49
CA SER A 113 -1.73 6.21 0.52
C SER A 113 -2.99 5.34 0.56
N ASP A 114 -4.16 5.96 0.66
CA ASP A 114 -5.47 5.27 0.68
C ASP A 114 -5.72 4.39 -0.57
N ASN A 115 -4.96 4.62 -1.65
CA ASN A 115 -5.14 3.94 -2.93
C ASN A 115 -3.88 3.21 -3.42
N ILE A 116 -2.77 3.22 -2.67
CA ILE A 116 -1.51 2.59 -3.07
C ILE A 116 -0.98 1.69 -1.95
N ILE A 117 -0.86 0.40 -2.26
CA ILE A 117 -0.10 -0.58 -1.48
C ILE A 117 1.12 -1.00 -2.29
N VAL A 118 2.27 -1.10 -1.63
CA VAL A 118 3.41 -1.86 -2.14
C VAL A 118 3.52 -3.12 -1.30
N GLU A 119 3.47 -4.29 -1.93
CA GLU A 119 3.54 -5.59 -1.26
C GLU A 119 4.82 -6.32 -1.63
N VAL A 120 5.61 -6.70 -0.62
CA VAL A 120 6.89 -7.37 -0.80
C VAL A 120 6.87 -8.73 -0.09
N PRO A 121 6.83 -9.85 -0.82
CA PRO A 121 6.93 -11.17 -0.21
C PRO A 121 8.33 -11.43 0.36
N PHE A 122 8.40 -12.28 1.38
CA PHE A 122 9.64 -12.77 1.97
C PHE A 122 9.47 -14.21 2.44
N GLU A 123 10.57 -14.95 2.50
CA GLU A 123 10.61 -16.34 2.95
C GLU A 123 11.80 -16.58 3.89
N GLY A 124 11.54 -17.16 5.06
CA GLY A 124 12.59 -17.55 6.01
C GLY A 124 13.44 -16.40 6.54
N VAL A 125 12.87 -15.21 6.76
CA VAL A 125 13.62 -14.01 7.15
C VAL A 125 13.55 -13.72 8.65
N PHE A 126 14.70 -13.37 9.24
CA PHE A 126 14.80 -12.83 10.60
C PHE A 126 14.80 -11.29 10.56
N PHE A 127 13.63 -10.68 10.72
CA PHE A 127 13.49 -9.22 10.71
C PHE A 127 13.85 -8.56 12.04
N PHE A 128 13.71 -9.27 13.16
CA PHE A 128 13.88 -8.70 14.49
C PHE A 128 15.30 -8.92 15.02
N THR A 129 15.93 -7.83 15.45
CA THR A 129 17.20 -7.79 16.16
C THR A 129 17.00 -6.91 17.39
N ASP A 130 17.49 -7.33 18.57
CA ASP A 130 17.24 -6.63 19.85
C ASP A 130 15.72 -6.39 20.11
N ASN A 131 14.89 -7.38 19.74
CA ASN A 131 13.42 -7.35 19.72
C ASN A 131 12.81 -6.25 18.84
N LYS A 132 13.55 -5.70 17.86
CA LYS A 132 13.08 -4.61 17.00
C LYS A 132 13.30 -4.89 15.52
N CYS A 133 12.33 -4.50 14.71
CA CYS A 133 12.47 -4.33 13.27
C CYS A 133 12.21 -2.85 12.98
N VAL A 134 13.25 -2.12 12.57
CA VAL A 134 13.15 -0.70 12.25
C VAL A 134 13.15 -0.53 10.74
N ILE A 135 12.06 0.00 10.21
CA ILE A 135 11.91 0.36 8.80
C ILE A 135 12.02 1.86 8.68
N GLN A 136 13.02 2.34 7.95
CA GLN A 136 13.17 3.75 7.62
C GLN A 136 12.80 3.98 6.16
N LEU A 137 11.73 4.71 5.88
CA LEU A 137 11.32 5.13 4.55
C LEU A 137 12.17 6.33 4.11
N VAL A 138 12.97 6.15 3.06
CA VAL A 138 13.97 7.13 2.61
C VAL A 138 13.45 7.91 1.40
N GLY A 139 12.89 7.22 0.42
CA GLY A 139 12.49 7.83 -0.85
C GLY A 139 11.45 7.02 -1.60
N TYR A 140 10.70 7.69 -2.47
CA TYR A 140 9.72 7.06 -3.35
C TYR A 140 9.66 7.84 -4.65
N ASP A 141 9.92 7.17 -5.76
CA ASP A 141 9.80 7.73 -7.10
C ASP A 141 8.44 7.36 -7.68
N ILE A 142 7.59 8.36 -7.92
CA ILE A 142 6.23 8.17 -8.43
C ILE A 142 6.20 7.68 -9.89
N LYS A 143 7.26 7.93 -10.67
CA LYS A 143 7.32 7.51 -12.08
C LYS A 143 7.64 6.03 -12.19
N THR A 144 8.61 5.57 -11.40
CA THR A 144 9.09 4.18 -11.44
C THR A 144 8.45 3.30 -10.37
N ASN A 145 7.76 3.89 -9.39
CA ASN A 145 7.25 3.23 -8.18
C ASN A 145 8.34 2.57 -7.32
N ILE A 146 9.62 2.91 -7.54
CA ILE A 146 10.73 2.43 -6.73
C ILE A 146 10.68 3.11 -5.36
N THR A 147 10.74 2.29 -4.31
CA THR A 147 10.77 2.75 -2.91
C THR A 147 12.16 2.49 -2.34
N LEU A 148 12.81 3.52 -1.81
CA LEU A 148 14.08 3.40 -1.09
C LEU A 148 13.79 3.33 0.41
N LEU A 149 14.37 2.36 1.11
CA LEU A 149 14.19 2.19 2.54
C LEU A 149 15.44 1.63 3.21
N LYS A 150 15.45 1.65 4.55
CA LYS A 150 16.36 0.85 5.36
C LYS A 150 15.58 -0.13 6.21
N ILE A 151 16.11 -1.33 6.40
CA ILE A 151 15.63 -2.29 7.40
C ILE A 151 16.79 -2.55 8.35
N ASN A 152 16.63 -2.16 9.62
CA ASN A 152 17.68 -2.25 10.64
C ASN A 152 19.03 -1.65 10.15
N ASP A 153 18.98 -0.41 9.67
CA ASP A 153 20.12 0.36 9.13
C ASP A 153 20.80 -0.21 7.87
N VAL A 154 20.26 -1.27 7.28
CA VAL A 154 20.71 -1.82 5.98
C VAL A 154 19.87 -1.22 4.87
N ASP A 155 20.54 -0.68 3.83
CA ASP A 155 19.87 -0.01 2.71
C ASP A 155 19.27 -1.02 1.71
N PHE A 156 18.00 -0.82 1.38
CA PHE A 156 17.24 -1.59 0.40
C PHE A 156 16.49 -0.68 -0.56
N LYS A 157 16.11 -1.25 -1.71
CA LYS A 157 15.11 -0.68 -2.59
C LYS A 157 14.05 -1.73 -2.89
N ILE A 158 12.80 -1.31 -3.04
CA ILE A 158 11.71 -2.13 -3.55
C ILE A 158 11.56 -1.79 -5.02
N VAL A 159 11.78 -2.79 -5.87
CA VAL A 159 11.55 -2.70 -7.30
C VAL A 159 10.21 -3.35 -7.62
N PRO A 160 9.23 -2.60 -8.17
CA PRO A 160 7.96 -3.15 -8.59
C PRO A 160 8.15 -4.19 -9.70
N THR A 161 7.46 -5.32 -9.58
CA THR A 161 7.47 -6.42 -10.53
C THR A 161 6.14 -6.60 -11.26
N ASP A 162 5.04 -6.36 -10.55
CA ASP A 162 3.68 -6.50 -11.08
C ASP A 162 2.72 -5.51 -10.38
N LYS A 163 1.51 -5.35 -10.92
CA LYS A 163 0.45 -4.54 -10.32
C LYS A 163 -0.91 -5.23 -10.38
N LYS A 164 -1.70 -5.05 -9.32
CA LYS A 164 -3.10 -5.45 -9.24
C LYS A 164 -3.97 -4.27 -8.83
N ILE A 165 -5.09 -4.07 -9.50
CA ILE A 165 -6.05 -3.00 -9.18
C ILE A 165 -7.30 -3.64 -8.59
N SER A 166 -7.71 -3.17 -7.42
CA SER A 166 -8.97 -3.50 -6.76
C SER A 166 -9.89 -2.28 -6.83
N PRO A 167 -11.19 -2.44 -7.07
CA PRO A 167 -12.13 -1.31 -7.13
C PRO A 167 -12.39 -0.65 -5.77
N LYS A 168 -11.99 -1.30 -4.66
CA LYS A 168 -12.15 -0.81 -3.29
C LYS A 168 -10.87 -0.12 -2.81
N ALA A 169 -11.02 0.85 -1.90
CA ALA A 169 -9.90 1.50 -1.21
C ALA A 169 -9.01 0.48 -0.48
N CYS A 170 -7.77 0.88 -0.19
CA CYS A 170 -6.82 0.02 0.49
C CYS A 170 -7.23 -0.17 1.95
N THR A 171 -7.77 -1.35 2.29
CA THR A 171 -8.14 -1.70 3.67
C THR A 171 -7.32 -2.89 4.14
N MET A 172 -6.65 -2.76 5.28
CA MET A 172 -6.11 -3.89 6.03
C MET A 172 -6.95 -4.07 7.30
N LYS A 173 -7.50 -5.27 7.48
CA LYS A 173 -8.13 -5.66 8.75
C LYS A 173 -7.03 -6.24 9.63
N MET A 174 -6.86 -5.66 10.82
CA MET A 174 -6.14 -6.31 11.92
C MET A 174 -6.98 -7.44 12.49
#